data_AF-A0A3B6GTB7-F1
#
_entry.id   AF-A0A3B6GTB7-F1
#
_cell.length_a   1.000
_cell.length_b   1.000
_cell.length_c   1.000
_cell.angle_alpha   90.00
_cell.angle_beta   90.00
_cell.angle_gamma   90.00
#
_symmetry.space_group_name_H-M   'P 1'
#
loop_
_entity.id
_entity.type
_entity.pdbx_description
1 polymer ?
#
loop_
_entity_poly.entity_id
_entity_poly.type
_entity_poly.pdbx_seq_one_letter_code
_entity_poly.pdbx_strand_id
1 'polypeptide(L)'
;MPPRRRDRRSHRDPSPSPSRPSGPRASPSSPRLRLAFIVPPLLLLVLTVLHFTGLLSRSPPYPQTPGKTPLSVYDRGLVKRQVSAGEILAEHARVSENRSRRHFPNPVLAYVTPWNSKGYDMAKLFSMKLTHVSPVWYDLKSDRNKLSLEGQHNYDAGWVSELQNSGSLVVPRVVLEAFPGVVLLKKKSRDKTIELIVSECRDKGYDGVVLESWSRWAAYGVLDDPELRQLALQFVKQLGEALHSISSKSSTRNHLELIYVIPAPRMEGPNNQDFGPEDLLQLADSVGGFSLMTYDFSGPQNPGPSAPLKWIQYSLTTLLPAKGSASQVHSHMIFLGINFYGNDFLLSKGGGGGSITGRDFIHLLEKYKPSLQWDDKSSEHFFIYSDKGVRHAVFYPTLLSLSVRLDEAQDWGAGLSIWEIGQGLDYFFDVL
;
A
#
# COMPACT_ATOMS: atom_id res chain seq x y z
N MET A 1 14.44 -19.81 -53.98
CA MET A 1 15.88 -19.46 -54.02
C MET A 1 16.30 -19.14 -55.47
N PRO A 2 17.37 -18.36 -55.70
CA PRO A 2 17.47 -17.22 -56.66
C PRO A 2 18.41 -17.54 -57.86
N PRO A 3 19.06 -16.60 -58.66
CA PRO A 3 20.12 -15.64 -58.22
C PRO A 3 20.37 -14.37 -59.12
N ARG A 4 21.37 -13.50 -58.78
CA ARG A 4 22.25 -12.73 -59.73
C ARG A 4 23.41 -11.95 -59.07
N ARG A 5 24.50 -11.68 -59.84
CA ARG A 5 25.77 -11.00 -59.46
C ARG A 5 26.48 -10.33 -60.68
N ARG A 6 27.29 -9.25 -60.47
CA ARG A 6 28.50 -8.69 -61.22
C ARG A 6 28.56 -7.13 -61.13
N ASP A 7 29.64 -6.33 -61.28
CA ASP A 7 31.13 -6.42 -61.42
C ASP A 7 31.78 -4.99 -61.24
N ARG A 8 33.10 -4.79 -61.47
CA ARG A 8 34.03 -3.73 -60.93
C ARG A 8 35.00 -3.07 -61.96
N ARG A 9 35.52 -1.84 -61.66
CA ARG A 9 36.83 -1.12 -62.02
C ARG A 9 37.05 -0.50 -63.44
N SER A 10 37.91 0.52 -63.77
CA SER A 10 38.74 1.63 -63.15
C SER A 10 39.51 2.46 -64.24
N HIS A 11 39.99 3.73 -64.04
CA HIS A 11 41.30 4.34 -64.51
C HIS A 11 41.57 5.84 -64.11
N ARG A 12 42.76 6.41 -64.44
CA ARG A 12 43.69 7.39 -63.75
C ARG A 12 43.71 8.92 -64.15
N ASP A 13 44.34 9.74 -63.27
CA ASP A 13 44.89 11.16 -63.17
C ASP A 13 45.62 11.87 -64.37
N PRO A 14 46.08 13.19 -64.38
CA PRO A 14 46.79 14.02 -63.32
C PRO A 14 46.67 15.61 -63.25
N SER A 15 47.39 16.27 -62.28
CA SER A 15 47.42 17.67 -61.71
C SER A 15 48.23 18.79 -62.50
N PRO A 16 48.50 20.10 -62.08
CA PRO A 16 48.76 20.73 -60.72
C PRO A 16 48.30 22.23 -60.40
N SER A 17 48.66 22.72 -59.18
CA SER A 17 48.33 23.91 -58.27
C SER A 17 48.73 25.38 -58.65
N PRO A 18 48.46 26.53 -57.90
CA PRO A 18 48.74 26.81 -56.43
C PRO A 18 47.92 27.91 -55.60
N SER A 19 48.26 28.04 -54.28
CA SER A 19 48.29 29.20 -53.30
C SER A 19 47.08 29.76 -52.44
N ARG A 20 47.09 29.45 -51.11
CA ARG A 20 47.05 30.22 -49.78
C ARG A 20 46.41 31.65 -49.60
N PRO A 21 46.19 32.22 -48.34
CA PRO A 21 46.19 31.74 -46.92
C PRO A 21 45.21 32.42 -45.88
N SER A 22 45.38 32.07 -44.57
CA SER A 22 45.07 32.79 -43.27
C SER A 22 43.75 32.41 -42.55
N GLY A 23 43.61 32.08 -41.26
CA GLY A 23 44.36 32.02 -39.97
C GLY A 23 43.33 32.29 -38.82
N PRO A 24 43.59 32.18 -37.48
CA PRO A 24 44.44 31.28 -36.69
C PRO A 24 43.71 30.54 -35.51
N ARG A 25 44.37 29.46 -35.06
CA ARG A 25 44.51 28.88 -33.68
C ARG A 25 43.38 28.99 -32.63
N ALA A 26 42.91 27.81 -32.22
CA ALA A 26 42.30 27.55 -30.92
C ALA A 26 43.35 27.16 -29.86
N SER A 27 43.10 27.52 -28.60
CA SER A 27 43.68 26.93 -27.39
C SER A 27 42.58 26.83 -26.32
N PRO A 28 42.66 25.87 -25.38
CA PRO A 28 41.49 25.23 -24.79
C PRO A 28 41.06 25.90 -23.48
N SER A 29 39.75 25.97 -23.24
CA SER A 29 39.20 26.22 -21.91
C SER A 29 38.26 25.09 -21.50
N SER A 30 38.41 24.68 -20.25
CA SER A 30 37.79 23.57 -19.54
C SER A 30 36.25 23.60 -19.54
N PRO A 31 35.59 22.44 -19.42
CA PRO A 31 34.14 22.37 -19.46
C PRO A 31 33.54 22.86 -18.13
N ARG A 32 32.75 23.93 -18.20
CA ARG A 32 31.79 24.25 -17.15
C ARG A 32 30.69 23.19 -17.19
N LEU A 33 30.59 22.37 -16.13
CA LEU A 33 29.43 21.52 -15.86
C LEU A 33 28.18 22.42 -15.82
N ARG A 34 27.38 22.39 -16.88
CA ARG A 34 26.00 22.89 -16.84
C ARG A 34 25.12 21.69 -16.53
N LEU A 35 24.67 21.60 -15.28
CA LEU A 35 23.64 20.65 -14.86
C LEU A 35 22.33 21.10 -15.52
N ALA A 36 22.08 20.61 -16.74
CA ALA A 36 20.80 20.76 -17.41
C ALA A 36 19.85 19.73 -16.80
N PHE A 37 19.01 20.16 -15.88
CA PHE A 37 17.85 19.39 -15.43
C PHE A 37 16.86 19.30 -16.60
N ILE A 38 17.02 18.26 -17.42
CA ILE A 38 15.95 17.80 -18.30
C ILE A 38 14.96 17.08 -17.40
N VAL A 39 13.96 17.81 -16.93
CA VAL A 39 12.77 17.23 -16.30
C VAL A 39 12.10 16.37 -17.37
N PRO A 40 12.02 15.03 -17.22
CA PRO A 40 11.21 14.22 -18.11
C PRO A 40 9.75 14.63 -17.90
N PRO A 41 8.93 14.81 -18.94
CA PRO A 41 7.50 14.95 -18.76
C PRO A 41 6.93 13.56 -18.45
N LEU A 42 7.09 13.13 -17.20
CA LEU A 42 6.38 12.00 -16.62
C LEU A 42 5.61 12.48 -15.37
N LEU A 43 4.83 13.54 -15.57
CA LEU A 43 4.02 14.16 -14.53
C LEU A 43 2.57 14.17 -15.03
N LEU A 44 1.99 12.98 -15.12
CA LEU A 44 0.57 12.75 -15.38
C LEU A 44 0.20 11.30 -15.02
N LEU A 45 0.44 10.92 -13.77
CA LEU A 45 -0.23 9.74 -13.19
C LEU A 45 -0.39 9.77 -11.67
N VAL A 46 -0.63 10.94 -11.05
CA VAL A 46 -1.26 11.00 -9.72
C VAL A 46 -2.02 12.33 -9.64
N LEU A 47 -3.21 12.38 -10.24
CA LEU A 47 -4.28 13.36 -9.95
C LEU A 47 -5.47 13.02 -10.87
N THR A 48 -6.11 11.88 -10.61
CA THR A 48 -7.53 11.69 -10.95
C THR A 48 -8.30 11.55 -9.65
N VAL A 49 -8.23 12.60 -8.83
CA VAL A 49 -9.39 13.03 -8.06
C VAL A 49 -10.25 13.81 -9.06
N LEU A 50 -11.01 13.08 -9.88
CA LEU A 50 -12.06 13.66 -10.70
C LEU A 50 -13.37 12.98 -10.30
N HIS A 51 -14.15 13.77 -9.57
CA HIS A 51 -15.55 13.63 -9.26
C HIS A 51 -16.33 12.79 -10.26
N PHE A 52 -16.70 11.57 -9.85
CA PHE A 52 -17.84 10.87 -10.42
C PHE A 52 -18.97 10.87 -9.38
N THR A 53 -19.39 12.07 -8.97
CA THR A 53 -20.68 12.24 -8.29
C THR A 53 -21.76 12.32 -9.34
N GLY A 54 -22.58 11.27 -9.41
CA GLY A 54 -23.93 11.34 -9.94
C GLY A 54 -24.11 10.81 -11.35
N LEU A 55 -24.47 9.52 -11.46
CA LEU A 55 -25.67 9.08 -12.17
C LEU A 55 -25.97 7.60 -11.82
N LEU A 56 -26.93 7.45 -10.89
CA LEU A 56 -27.88 6.34 -10.76
C LEU A 56 -27.38 4.93 -10.41
N SER A 57 -27.24 4.69 -9.10
CA SER A 57 -28.23 3.88 -8.37
C SER A 57 -28.12 4.21 -6.89
N ARG A 58 -29.21 4.72 -6.29
CA ARG A 58 -29.35 4.68 -4.83
C ARG A 58 -29.44 3.21 -4.46
N SER A 59 -28.30 2.60 -4.13
CA SER A 59 -28.25 1.28 -3.53
C SER A 59 -29.13 1.29 -2.27
N PRO A 60 -29.84 0.20 -1.96
CA PRO A 60 -30.62 0.12 -0.74
C PRO A 60 -29.71 0.35 0.48
N PRO A 61 -30.24 0.91 1.58
CA PRO A 61 -29.48 1.07 2.81
C PRO A 61 -29.01 -0.30 3.30
N TYR A 62 -27.70 -0.52 3.29
CA TYR A 62 -27.08 -1.69 3.90
C TYR A 62 -27.43 -1.69 5.41
N PRO A 63 -27.76 -2.83 6.02
CA PRO A 63 -28.09 -2.88 7.45
C PRO A 63 -26.96 -2.23 8.26
N GLN A 64 -27.29 -1.21 9.06
CA GLN A 64 -26.28 -0.50 9.86
C GLN A 64 -25.66 -1.38 10.96
N THR A 65 -26.24 -2.55 11.23
CA THR A 65 -25.71 -3.51 12.20
C THR A 65 -25.65 -4.91 11.58
N PRO A 66 -24.48 -5.57 11.61
CA PRO A 66 -24.36 -6.93 11.12
C PRO A 66 -25.28 -7.89 11.88
N GLY A 67 -25.89 -8.83 11.14
CA GLY A 67 -26.63 -9.94 11.73
C GLY A 67 -25.72 -10.79 12.60
N LYS A 68 -26.26 -11.38 13.67
CA LYS A 68 -25.50 -12.21 14.60
C LYS A 68 -25.77 -13.70 14.39
N THR A 69 -24.78 -14.52 14.68
CA THR A 69 -24.90 -15.98 14.68
C THR A 69 -23.99 -16.58 15.77
N PRO A 70 -24.40 -17.67 16.44
CA PRO A 70 -23.58 -18.29 17.49
C PRO A 70 -22.32 -18.98 16.95
N LEU A 71 -22.31 -19.33 15.66
CA LEU A 71 -21.25 -20.07 14.99
C LEU A 71 -20.32 -19.15 14.20
N SER A 72 -19.00 -19.42 14.23
CA SER A 72 -18.03 -18.72 13.39
C SER A 72 -18.17 -19.12 11.91
N VAL A 73 -17.48 -18.40 11.01
CA VAL A 73 -17.39 -18.79 9.59
C VAL A 73 -16.73 -20.16 9.39
N TYR A 74 -15.83 -20.57 10.30
CA TYR A 74 -15.21 -21.90 10.28
C TYR A 74 -16.21 -22.98 10.68
N ASP A 75 -16.95 -22.77 11.78
CA ASP A 75 -17.96 -23.72 12.27
C ASP A 75 -19.11 -23.90 11.27
N ARG A 76 -19.42 -22.85 10.49
CA ARG A 76 -20.41 -22.87 9.40
C ARG A 76 -19.88 -23.47 8.10
N GLY A 77 -18.59 -23.82 8.01
CA GLY A 77 -17.98 -24.37 6.80
C GLY A 77 -17.97 -23.40 5.60
N LEU A 78 -17.90 -22.09 5.85
CA LEU A 78 -17.92 -21.05 4.82
C LEU A 78 -16.53 -20.75 4.23
N VAL A 79 -15.46 -21.17 4.93
CA VAL A 79 -14.08 -21.04 4.46
C VAL A 79 -13.75 -22.21 3.53
N LYS A 80 -14.15 -22.11 2.25
CA LYS A 80 -14.01 -23.19 1.27
C LYS A 80 -13.78 -22.70 -0.16
N ARG A 81 -13.27 -23.61 -1.00
CA ARG A 81 -12.99 -23.35 -2.42
C ARG A 81 -14.26 -23.19 -3.25
N GLN A 82 -15.24 -24.06 -3.03
CA GLN A 82 -16.51 -24.06 -3.75
C GLN A 82 -17.51 -23.19 -3.00
N VAL A 83 -17.50 -21.89 -3.31
CA VAL A 83 -18.44 -20.89 -2.80
C VAL A 83 -19.33 -20.42 -3.94
N SER A 84 -20.61 -20.21 -3.67
CA SER A 84 -21.57 -19.69 -4.65
C SER A 84 -21.91 -18.23 -4.37
N ALA A 85 -22.33 -17.49 -5.40
CA ALA A 85 -22.84 -16.13 -5.23
C ALA A 85 -24.01 -16.09 -4.23
N GLY A 86 -24.93 -17.06 -4.29
CA GLY A 86 -26.06 -17.15 -3.37
C GLY A 86 -25.66 -17.38 -1.91
N GLU A 87 -24.61 -18.17 -1.66
CA GLU A 87 -24.09 -18.39 -0.32
C GLU A 87 -23.46 -17.11 0.26
N ILE A 88 -22.67 -16.38 -0.53
CA ILE A 88 -22.13 -15.10 -0.10
C ILE A 88 -23.26 -14.12 0.22
N LEU A 89 -24.25 -13.99 -0.67
CA LEU A 89 -25.41 -13.12 -0.48
C LEU A 89 -26.20 -13.44 0.80
N ALA A 90 -26.28 -14.71 1.19
CA ALA A 90 -26.97 -15.12 2.41
C ALA A 90 -26.17 -14.86 3.70
N GLU A 91 -24.83 -14.90 3.63
CA GLU A 91 -23.97 -14.97 4.82
C GLU A 91 -23.10 -13.73 5.06
N HIS A 92 -22.85 -12.89 4.06
CA HIS A 92 -21.82 -11.82 4.12
C HIS A 92 -22.02 -10.81 5.26
N ALA A 93 -23.28 -10.58 5.66
CA ALA A 93 -23.66 -9.65 6.72
C ALA A 93 -23.78 -10.32 8.10
N ARG A 94 -23.53 -11.64 8.22
CA ARG A 94 -23.71 -12.44 9.45
C ARG A 94 -22.37 -12.73 10.12
N VAL A 95 -22.18 -12.16 11.31
CA VAL A 95 -20.95 -12.26 12.10
C VAL A 95 -21.17 -13.07 13.38
N SER A 96 -20.10 -13.65 13.91
CA SER A 96 -20.11 -14.36 15.18
C SER A 96 -20.54 -13.46 16.33
N GLU A 97 -21.35 -14.00 17.24
CA GLU A 97 -21.70 -13.36 18.51
C GLU A 97 -20.47 -13.12 19.38
N ASN A 98 -19.50 -14.05 19.33
CA ASN A 98 -18.24 -13.91 20.06
C ASN A 98 -17.25 -13.04 19.27
N ARG A 99 -17.43 -11.72 19.39
CA ARG A 99 -16.60 -10.71 18.73
C ARG A 99 -15.23 -10.53 19.37
N SER A 100 -15.02 -11.05 20.57
CA SER A 100 -13.74 -11.00 21.29
C SER A 100 -12.77 -12.13 20.95
N ARG A 101 -13.26 -13.24 20.38
CA ARG A 101 -12.39 -14.36 19.99
C ARG A 101 -11.50 -13.94 18.83
N ARG A 102 -10.19 -14.07 18.99
CA ARG A 102 -9.21 -13.87 17.90
C ARG A 102 -8.86 -15.23 17.31
N HIS A 103 -9.07 -15.37 16.00
CA HIS A 103 -8.59 -16.52 15.22
C HIS A 103 -7.15 -16.31 14.77
N PHE A 104 -6.75 -15.06 14.55
CA PHE A 104 -5.38 -14.65 14.25
C PHE A 104 -4.72 -14.04 15.50
N PRO A 105 -3.70 -14.70 16.08
CA PRO A 105 -3.14 -14.30 17.37
C PRO A 105 -2.20 -13.08 17.30
N ASN A 106 -1.51 -12.90 16.17
CA ASN A 106 -0.48 -11.86 16.01
C ASN A 106 -1.09 -10.46 15.84
N PRO A 107 -0.32 -9.37 15.96
CA PRO A 107 -0.85 -8.00 15.82
C PRO A 107 -1.62 -7.75 14.51
N VAL A 108 -2.69 -6.95 14.59
CA VAL A 108 -3.52 -6.55 13.45
C VAL A 108 -3.66 -5.03 13.44
N LEU A 109 -3.08 -4.40 12.42
CA LEU A 109 -3.24 -3.00 12.07
C LEU A 109 -4.40 -2.85 11.08
N ALA A 110 -5.36 -1.98 11.38
CA ALA A 110 -6.50 -1.71 10.51
C ALA A 110 -6.53 -0.24 10.08
N TYR A 111 -6.52 0.03 8.78
CA TYR A 111 -6.73 1.38 8.27
C TYR A 111 -8.22 1.73 8.24
N VAL A 112 -8.55 2.98 8.55
CA VAL A 112 -9.92 3.53 8.46
C VAL A 112 -9.86 4.83 7.67
N THR A 113 -10.79 5.04 6.74
CA THR A 113 -10.79 6.22 5.87
C THR A 113 -12.06 7.07 6.01
N PRO A 114 -11.96 8.42 5.95
CA PRO A 114 -13.15 9.29 6.00
C PRO A 114 -14.20 9.01 4.91
N TRP A 115 -13.78 8.54 3.74
CA TRP A 115 -14.68 8.28 2.60
C TRP A 115 -15.38 6.91 2.65
N ASN A 116 -14.94 5.98 3.51
CA ASN A 116 -15.63 4.72 3.79
C ASN A 116 -16.03 4.65 5.27
N SER A 117 -16.99 5.50 5.65
CA SER A 117 -17.34 5.74 7.07
C SER A 117 -17.73 4.50 7.87
N LYS A 118 -18.17 3.42 7.21
CA LYS A 118 -18.43 2.11 7.85
C LYS A 118 -17.21 1.62 8.64
N GLY A 119 -15.99 1.92 8.20
CA GLY A 119 -14.76 1.52 8.88
C GLY A 119 -14.66 2.01 10.33
N TYR A 120 -15.20 3.20 10.64
CA TYR A 120 -15.23 3.73 12.01
C TYR A 120 -16.10 2.90 12.95
N ASP A 121 -17.25 2.43 12.45
CA ASP A 121 -18.15 1.56 13.21
C ASP A 121 -17.57 0.15 13.36
N MET A 122 -16.95 -0.39 12.30
CA MET A 122 -16.32 -1.69 12.35
C MET A 122 -15.11 -1.71 13.30
N ALA A 123 -14.34 -0.61 13.36
CA ALA A 123 -13.23 -0.46 14.32
C ALA A 123 -13.70 -0.61 15.77
N LYS A 124 -14.81 0.06 16.13
CA LYS A 124 -15.41 -0.05 17.47
C LYS A 124 -15.97 -1.44 17.70
N LEU A 125 -16.69 -1.98 16.71
CA LEU A 125 -17.41 -3.25 16.82
C LEU A 125 -16.48 -4.45 17.02
N PHE A 126 -15.28 -4.40 16.42
CA PHE A 126 -14.30 -5.48 16.41
C PHE A 126 -12.97 -5.06 17.03
N SER A 127 -12.95 -4.03 17.89
CA SER A 127 -11.76 -3.50 18.55
C SER A 127 -10.90 -4.59 19.22
N MET A 128 -11.53 -5.57 19.87
CA MET A 128 -10.84 -6.70 20.51
C MET A 128 -10.07 -7.61 19.54
N LYS A 129 -10.29 -7.51 18.23
CA LYS A 129 -9.54 -8.22 17.19
C LYS A 129 -8.41 -7.39 16.59
N LEU A 130 -8.43 -6.07 16.82
CA LEU A 130 -7.54 -5.08 16.22
C LEU A 130 -6.57 -4.55 17.28
N THR A 131 -5.28 -4.76 17.10
CA THR A 131 -4.28 -4.23 18.03
C THR A 131 -3.97 -2.76 17.74
N HIS A 132 -4.05 -2.36 16.47
CA HIS A 132 -3.84 -0.98 16.04
C HIS A 132 -4.95 -0.55 15.07
N VAL A 133 -5.42 0.68 15.23
CA VAL A 133 -6.32 1.34 14.27
C VAL A 133 -5.63 2.60 13.77
N SER A 134 -5.47 2.70 12.45
CA SER A 134 -4.81 3.82 11.79
C SER A 134 -5.82 4.62 10.98
N PRO A 135 -6.39 5.71 11.54
CA PRO A 135 -7.22 6.59 10.75
C PRO A 135 -6.37 7.36 9.72
N VAL A 136 -6.89 7.43 8.50
CA VAL A 136 -6.25 8.09 7.36
C VAL A 136 -6.71 9.55 7.30
N TRP A 137 -6.10 10.38 8.15
CA TRP A 137 -6.51 11.78 8.32
C TRP A 137 -5.48 12.79 7.83
N TYR A 138 -4.19 12.48 7.94
CA TYR A 138 -3.15 13.50 7.91
C TYR A 138 -2.27 13.45 6.66
N ASP A 139 -2.06 14.62 6.08
CA ASP A 139 -1.06 14.88 5.04
C ASP A 139 -0.09 15.94 5.54
N LEU A 140 1.21 15.67 5.47
CA LEU A 140 2.24 16.65 5.74
C LEU A 140 2.70 17.26 4.42
N LYS A 141 2.35 18.52 4.19
CA LYS A 141 2.59 19.24 2.94
C LYS A 141 3.65 20.33 3.09
N SER A 142 4.16 20.79 1.95
CA SER A 142 5.02 21.96 1.86
C SER A 142 4.48 22.94 0.83
N ASP A 143 4.20 24.17 1.25
CA ASP A 143 4.05 25.29 0.33
C ASP A 143 5.35 26.09 0.31
N ARG A 144 6.07 26.03 -0.81
CA ARG A 144 7.45 26.54 -0.93
C ARG A 144 8.34 25.94 0.16
N ASN A 145 8.70 26.73 1.17
CA ASN A 145 9.52 26.31 2.31
C ASN A 145 8.73 26.21 3.63
N LYS A 146 7.41 26.39 3.59
CA LYS A 146 6.54 26.32 4.77
C LYS A 146 5.94 24.92 4.86
N LEU A 147 6.22 24.23 5.97
CA LEU A 147 5.67 22.92 6.28
C LEU A 147 4.36 23.08 7.06
N SER A 148 3.36 22.27 6.72
CA SER A 148 2.09 22.18 7.44
C SER A 148 1.62 20.73 7.50
N LEU A 149 1.14 20.33 8.68
CA LEU A 149 0.34 19.13 8.84
C LEU A 149 -1.12 19.54 8.58
N GLU A 150 -1.79 18.88 7.65
CA GLU A 150 -3.20 19.10 7.32
C GLU A 150 -4.04 17.88 7.75
N GLY A 151 -5.35 18.07 7.89
CA GLY A 151 -6.28 16.97 8.21
C GLY A 151 -6.86 16.98 9.63
N GLN A 152 -6.46 17.93 10.47
CA GLN A 152 -6.91 18.04 11.88
C GLN A 152 -8.43 18.13 12.04
N HIS A 153 -9.16 18.58 11.01
CA HIS A 153 -10.62 18.66 11.04
C HIS A 153 -11.31 17.29 11.08
N ASN A 154 -10.59 16.20 10.77
CA ASN A 154 -11.10 14.83 10.88
C ASN A 154 -10.95 14.23 12.28
N TYR A 155 -10.24 14.90 13.19
CA TYR A 155 -10.00 14.38 14.54
C TYR A 155 -11.30 14.28 15.33
N ASP A 156 -11.57 13.07 15.83
CA ASP A 156 -12.68 12.78 16.75
C ASP A 156 -12.12 12.22 18.06
N ALA A 157 -12.06 13.08 19.08
CA ALA A 157 -11.55 12.71 20.41
C ALA A 157 -12.38 11.59 21.08
N GLY A 158 -13.69 11.55 20.84
CA GLY A 158 -14.59 10.56 21.41
C GLY A 158 -14.31 9.18 20.81
N TRP A 159 -14.22 9.10 19.48
CA TRP A 159 -13.90 7.86 18.77
C TRP A 159 -12.52 7.32 19.13
N VAL A 160 -11.51 8.20 19.21
CA VAL A 160 -10.14 7.82 19.64
C VAL A 160 -10.17 7.22 21.05
N SER A 161 -10.82 7.90 21.99
CA SER A 161 -10.90 7.44 23.39
C SER A 161 -11.66 6.12 23.51
N GLU A 162 -12.73 5.91 22.75
CA GLU A 162 -13.52 4.68 22.75
C GLU A 162 -12.69 3.46 22.30
N LEU A 163 -11.86 3.62 21.25
CA LEU A 163 -10.96 2.57 20.77
C LEU A 163 -9.86 2.25 21.77
N GLN A 164 -9.22 3.27 22.36
CA GLN A 164 -8.17 3.09 23.37
C GLN A 164 -8.71 2.39 24.61
N ASN A 165 -9.91 2.77 25.07
CA ASN A 165 -10.57 2.11 26.19
C ASN A 165 -10.95 0.65 25.90
N SER A 166 -11.09 0.30 24.63
CA SER A 166 -11.34 -1.07 24.18
C SER A 166 -10.04 -1.89 23.95
N GLY A 167 -8.87 -1.28 24.15
CA GLY A 167 -7.57 -1.94 24.07
C GLY A 167 -6.85 -1.85 22.72
N SER A 168 -7.38 -1.11 21.74
CA SER A 168 -6.70 -0.84 20.47
C SER A 168 -5.85 0.43 20.57
N LEU A 169 -4.63 0.40 20.03
CA LEU A 169 -3.80 1.60 19.88
C LEU A 169 -4.29 2.41 18.68
N VAL A 170 -4.40 3.74 18.84
CA VAL A 170 -4.76 4.63 17.74
C VAL A 170 -3.51 5.31 17.19
N VAL A 171 -3.13 4.93 15.98
CA VAL A 171 -1.87 5.34 15.31
C VAL A 171 -2.17 5.97 13.94
N PRO A 172 -2.60 7.24 13.87
CA PRO A 172 -3.02 7.86 12.62
C PRO A 172 -1.96 7.76 11.52
N ARG A 173 -2.42 7.61 10.28
CA ARG A 173 -1.53 7.63 9.11
C ARG A 173 -1.17 9.08 8.80
N VAL A 174 0.12 9.35 8.64
CA VAL A 174 0.65 10.61 8.10
C VAL A 174 1.35 10.31 6.77
N VAL A 175 0.83 10.87 5.69
CA VAL A 175 1.51 10.85 4.40
C VAL A 175 2.46 12.03 4.29
N LEU A 176 3.72 11.77 3.96
CA LEU A 176 4.69 12.82 3.69
C LEU A 176 4.58 13.29 2.23
N GLU A 177 3.62 14.18 1.97
CA GLU A 177 3.40 14.79 0.65
C GLU A 177 4.33 15.97 0.35
N ALA A 178 4.96 16.54 1.37
CA ALA A 178 5.91 17.62 1.25
C ALA A 178 7.07 17.26 0.30
N PHE A 179 7.53 18.25 -0.47
CA PHE A 179 8.65 18.04 -1.39
C PHE A 179 9.88 17.54 -0.61
N PRO A 180 10.49 16.41 -0.99
CA PRO A 180 11.55 15.80 -0.18
C PRO A 180 12.74 16.71 0.07
N GLY A 181 13.09 17.59 -0.89
CA GLY A 181 14.16 18.57 -0.71
C GLY A 181 13.90 19.58 0.41
N VAL A 182 12.64 19.94 0.67
CA VAL A 182 12.26 20.84 1.78
C VAL A 182 12.44 20.12 3.11
N VAL A 183 12.04 18.84 3.18
CA VAL A 183 12.08 18.04 4.39
C VAL A 183 13.50 17.59 4.70
N LEU A 184 14.17 16.91 3.78
CA LEU A 184 15.38 16.12 4.04
C LEU A 184 16.68 16.92 4.05
N LEU A 185 16.83 17.96 3.23
CA LEU A 185 18.16 18.58 3.01
C LEU A 185 18.61 19.51 4.14
N LYS A 186 17.67 20.15 4.85
CA LYS A 186 17.99 21.11 5.92
C LYS A 186 17.64 20.52 7.27
N LYS A 187 18.61 20.47 8.19
CA LYS A 187 18.39 19.98 9.57
C LYS A 187 17.19 20.67 10.24
N LYS A 188 17.13 22.00 10.17
CA LYS A 188 16.02 22.78 10.74
C LYS A 188 14.65 22.38 10.19
N SER A 189 14.57 22.04 8.91
CA SER A 189 13.33 21.56 8.30
C SER A 189 12.99 20.14 8.77
N ARG A 190 13.95 19.22 8.80
CA ARG A 190 13.76 17.87 9.36
C ARG A 190 13.24 17.92 10.80
N ASP A 191 13.92 18.69 11.65
CA ASP A 191 13.53 18.89 13.06
C ASP A 191 12.10 19.44 13.14
N LYS A 192 11.74 20.42 12.28
CA LYS A 192 10.39 20.99 12.25
C LYS A 192 9.33 19.99 11.78
N THR A 193 9.63 19.14 10.80
CA THR A 193 8.73 18.07 10.34
C THR A 193 8.48 17.06 11.47
N ILE A 194 9.54 16.64 12.17
CA ILE A 194 9.44 15.74 13.32
C ILE A 194 8.59 16.37 14.42
N GLU A 195 8.87 17.63 14.78
CA GLU A 195 8.11 18.38 15.78
C GLU A 195 6.61 18.44 15.44
N LEU A 196 6.25 18.68 14.17
CA LEU A 196 4.85 18.71 13.75
C LEU A 196 4.12 17.38 13.98
N ILE A 197 4.77 16.25 13.68
CA ILE A 197 4.18 14.92 13.86
C ILE A 197 4.10 14.56 15.35
N VAL A 198 5.19 14.76 16.09
CA VAL A 198 5.27 14.41 17.52
C VAL A 198 4.31 15.28 18.36
N SER A 199 4.22 16.58 18.07
CA SER A 199 3.28 17.47 18.76
C SER A 199 1.84 17.08 18.50
N GLU A 200 1.46 16.73 17.27
CA GLU A 200 0.10 16.26 16.98
C GLU A 200 -0.22 14.99 17.78
N CYS A 201 0.69 14.01 17.85
CA CYS A 201 0.49 12.79 18.64
C CYS A 201 0.30 13.10 20.12
N ARG A 202 1.18 13.92 20.70
CA ARG A 202 1.11 14.30 22.11
C ARG A 202 -0.15 15.10 22.43
N ASP A 203 -0.47 16.09 21.61
CA ASP A 203 -1.54 17.06 21.89
C ASP A 203 -2.94 16.46 21.64
N LYS A 204 -3.05 15.44 20.77
CA LYS A 204 -4.30 14.69 20.51
C LYS A 204 -4.44 13.40 21.30
N GLY A 205 -3.40 12.97 22.01
CA GLY A 205 -3.39 11.75 22.80
C GLY A 205 -3.37 10.47 21.95
N TYR A 206 -2.74 10.50 20.77
CA TYR A 206 -2.53 9.30 19.96
C TYR A 206 -1.47 8.39 20.57
N ASP A 207 -1.49 7.12 20.16
CA ASP A 207 -0.54 6.10 20.60
C ASP A 207 0.72 6.02 19.74
N GLY A 208 0.80 6.84 18.69
CA GLY A 208 1.87 6.80 17.71
C GLY A 208 1.39 7.25 16.34
N VAL A 209 2.15 6.86 15.32
CA VAL A 209 1.88 7.23 13.93
C VAL A 209 2.24 6.08 12.99
N VAL A 210 1.48 5.96 11.91
CA VAL A 210 1.88 5.20 10.73
C VAL A 210 2.43 6.19 9.69
N LEU A 211 3.73 6.14 9.40
CA LEU A 211 4.36 7.05 8.45
C LEU A 211 4.40 6.44 7.05
N GLU A 212 3.89 7.18 6.06
CA GLU A 212 3.98 6.82 4.64
C GLU A 212 4.80 7.87 3.87
N SER A 213 6.03 7.51 3.50
CA SER A 213 6.91 8.39 2.72
C SER A 213 7.68 7.68 1.60
N TRP A 214 7.89 6.37 1.70
CA TRP A 214 8.74 5.61 0.76
C TRP A 214 8.32 5.76 -0.71
N SER A 215 7.03 5.59 -1.01
CA SER A 215 6.49 5.70 -2.37
C SER A 215 6.69 7.10 -2.96
N ARG A 216 6.55 8.14 -2.15
CA ARG A 216 6.82 9.53 -2.56
C ARG A 216 8.30 9.77 -2.78
N TRP A 217 9.16 9.26 -1.91
CA TRP A 217 10.61 9.33 -2.09
C TRP A 217 11.06 8.62 -3.37
N ALA A 218 10.51 7.45 -3.67
CA ALA A 218 10.74 6.75 -4.93
C ALA A 218 10.33 7.61 -6.14
N ALA A 219 9.12 8.18 -6.11
CA ALA A 219 8.60 9.02 -7.21
C ALA A 219 9.44 10.28 -7.47
N TYR A 220 10.08 10.84 -6.44
CA TYR A 220 10.97 11.99 -6.54
C TYR A 220 12.45 11.62 -6.79
N GLY A 221 12.77 10.34 -6.96
CA GLY A 221 14.15 9.86 -7.19
C GLY A 221 15.07 9.96 -5.98
N VAL A 222 14.52 10.14 -4.78
CA VAL A 222 15.29 10.23 -3.52
C VAL A 222 16.00 8.91 -3.24
N LEU A 223 15.37 7.78 -3.57
CA LEU A 223 15.89 6.45 -3.27
C LEU A 223 16.96 5.97 -4.25
N ASP A 224 17.08 6.64 -5.41
CA ASP A 224 18.09 6.35 -6.44
C ASP A 224 19.46 6.95 -6.09
N ASP A 225 19.48 7.98 -5.24
CA ASP A 225 20.69 8.63 -4.75
C ASP A 225 21.05 8.09 -3.34
N PRO A 226 22.24 7.49 -3.15
CA PRO A 226 22.62 6.90 -1.87
C PRO A 226 22.67 7.89 -0.69
N GLU A 227 23.08 9.14 -0.93
CA GLU A 227 23.15 10.16 0.13
C GLU A 227 21.73 10.60 0.54
N LEU A 228 20.84 10.80 -0.44
CA LEU A 228 19.45 11.16 -0.17
C LEU A 228 18.68 9.99 0.48
N ARG A 229 18.92 8.75 0.06
CA ARG A 229 18.36 7.55 0.72
C ARG A 229 18.81 7.49 2.17
N GLN A 230 20.10 7.72 2.46
CA GLN A 230 20.60 7.73 3.82
C GLN A 230 19.95 8.84 4.67
N LEU A 231 19.74 10.03 4.11
CA LEU A 231 19.02 11.12 4.79
C LEU A 231 17.55 10.75 5.05
N ALA A 232 16.91 10.05 4.12
CA ALA A 232 15.54 9.58 4.25
C ALA A 232 15.41 8.54 5.38
N LEU A 233 16.29 7.54 5.43
CA LEU A 233 16.36 6.56 6.53
C LEU A 233 16.69 7.23 7.87
N GLN A 234 17.63 8.18 7.88
CA GLN A 234 17.97 8.96 9.07
C GLN A 234 16.76 9.77 9.58
N PHE A 235 15.95 10.33 8.68
CA PHE A 235 14.73 11.02 9.06
C PHE A 235 13.74 10.09 9.76
N VAL A 236 13.51 8.88 9.24
CA VAL A 236 12.62 7.88 9.88
C VAL A 236 13.15 7.51 11.27
N LYS A 237 14.47 7.27 11.37
CA LYS A 237 15.12 6.97 12.66
C LYS A 237 14.96 8.10 13.68
N GLN A 238 15.20 9.34 13.27
CA GLN A 238 15.05 10.51 14.14
C GLN A 238 13.60 10.73 14.58
N LEU A 239 12.62 10.44 13.72
CA LEU A 239 11.21 10.47 14.11
C LEU A 239 10.90 9.39 15.14
N GLY A 240 11.40 8.16 14.92
CA GLY A 240 11.23 7.05 15.87
C GLY A 240 11.81 7.36 17.25
N GLU A 241 13.04 7.86 17.30
CA GLU A 241 13.71 8.31 18.53
C GLU A 241 12.89 9.41 19.25
N ALA A 242 12.36 10.38 18.49
CA ALA A 242 11.55 11.45 19.06
C ALA A 242 10.22 10.95 19.63
N LEU A 243 9.53 10.03 18.95
CA LEU A 243 8.29 9.40 19.43
C LEU A 243 8.56 8.53 20.67
N HIS A 244 9.64 7.76 20.67
CA HIS A 244 10.03 6.89 21.79
C HIS A 244 10.37 7.69 23.07
N SER A 245 10.75 8.97 22.92
CA SER A 245 11.00 9.87 24.06
C SER A 245 9.72 10.35 24.77
N ILE A 246 8.55 10.16 24.15
CA ILE A 246 7.26 10.55 24.71
C ILE A 246 6.61 9.33 25.36
N SER A 247 6.29 9.43 26.65
CA SER A 247 5.61 8.37 27.38
C SER A 247 4.17 8.17 26.86
N SER A 248 3.79 6.91 26.64
CA SER A 248 2.40 6.50 26.36
C SER A 248 1.89 5.61 27.48
N LYS A 249 0.66 5.86 27.95
CA LYS A 249 0.01 5.05 29.01
C LYS A 249 -0.73 3.84 28.46
N SER A 250 -1.17 3.90 27.20
CA SER A 250 -1.96 2.87 26.51
C SER A 250 -1.07 1.87 25.77
N SER A 251 0.13 2.27 25.34
CA SER A 251 1.12 1.35 24.74
C SER A 251 1.78 0.46 25.80
N THR A 252 1.89 -0.83 25.50
CA THR A 252 2.63 -1.80 26.34
C THR A 252 4.13 -1.51 26.38
N ARG A 253 4.64 -0.75 25.39
CA ARG A 253 6.04 -0.32 25.31
C ARG A 253 6.32 0.97 26.09
N ASN A 254 5.31 1.56 26.73
CA ASN A 254 5.37 2.81 27.50
C ASN A 254 5.81 4.06 26.69
N HIS A 255 5.81 3.98 25.36
CA HIS A 255 6.15 5.09 24.47
C HIS A 255 5.25 5.14 23.23
N LEU A 256 5.26 6.26 22.50
CA LEU A 256 4.54 6.36 21.23
C LEU A 256 5.16 5.46 20.16
N GLU A 257 4.33 4.79 19.36
CA GLU A 257 4.78 3.88 18.31
C GLU A 257 5.03 4.58 16.97
N LEU A 258 6.01 4.07 16.21
CA LEU A 258 6.19 4.40 14.79
C LEU A 258 6.04 3.13 13.96
N ILE A 259 5.01 3.05 13.13
CA ILE A 259 4.90 2.01 12.10
C ILE A 259 5.27 2.64 10.77
N TYR A 260 6.07 1.96 9.96
CA TYR A 260 6.53 2.49 8.67
C TYR A 260 5.92 1.73 7.49
N VAL A 261 5.32 2.46 6.53
CA VAL A 261 4.74 1.84 5.33
C VAL A 261 5.84 1.54 4.32
N ILE A 262 5.89 0.29 3.85
CA ILE A 262 6.87 -0.18 2.86
C ILE A 262 6.17 -0.89 1.68
N PRO A 263 6.65 -0.69 0.44
CA PRO A 263 6.12 -1.42 -0.70
C PRO A 263 6.55 -2.89 -0.68
N ALA A 264 5.74 -3.77 -1.26
CA ALA A 264 6.18 -5.11 -1.58
C ALA A 264 7.16 -5.09 -2.79
N PRO A 265 8.20 -5.95 -2.80
CA PRO A 265 9.14 -6.02 -3.90
C PRO A 265 8.47 -6.51 -5.19
N ARG A 266 8.97 -6.03 -6.32
CA ARG A 266 8.53 -6.48 -7.64
C ARG A 266 9.17 -7.84 -7.98
N MET A 267 8.44 -8.69 -8.71
CA MET A 267 8.98 -9.94 -9.26
C MET A 267 9.79 -9.73 -10.56
N GLU A 268 10.43 -8.57 -10.73
CA GLU A 268 11.15 -8.17 -11.94
C GLU A 268 12.67 -8.01 -11.70
N GLY A 269 13.15 -8.44 -10.53
CA GLY A 269 14.55 -8.28 -10.11
C GLY A 269 14.75 -7.03 -9.23
N PRO A 270 15.94 -6.90 -8.60
CA PRO A 270 16.20 -5.82 -7.65
C PRO A 270 16.19 -4.45 -8.33
N ASN A 271 15.40 -3.53 -7.78
CA ASN A 271 15.40 -2.12 -8.14
C ASN A 271 15.99 -1.30 -6.99
N ASN A 272 16.81 -0.29 -7.29
CA ASN A 272 17.35 0.62 -6.28
C ASN A 272 16.25 1.31 -5.46
N GLN A 273 15.02 1.46 -5.97
CA GLN A 273 13.90 2.05 -5.24
C GLN A 273 13.19 1.07 -4.29
N ASP A 274 13.52 -0.22 -4.34
CA ASP A 274 12.90 -1.23 -3.49
C ASP A 274 13.41 -1.07 -2.05
N PHE A 275 12.50 -1.32 -1.10
CA PHE A 275 12.84 -1.47 0.31
C PHE A 275 13.45 -2.86 0.51
N GLY A 276 14.68 -2.91 1.03
CA GLY A 276 15.44 -4.16 1.16
C GLY A 276 15.71 -4.57 2.61
N PRO A 277 16.30 -5.76 2.82
CA PRO A 277 16.74 -6.24 4.13
C PRO A 277 17.66 -5.25 4.86
N GLU A 278 18.54 -4.56 4.15
CA GLU A 278 19.47 -3.59 4.74
C GLU A 278 18.76 -2.35 5.27
N ASP A 279 17.69 -1.88 4.62
CA ASP A 279 16.87 -0.78 5.12
C ASP A 279 16.07 -1.22 6.35
N LEU A 280 15.52 -2.44 6.31
CA LEU A 280 14.82 -3.05 7.45
C LEU A 280 15.71 -3.07 8.68
N LEU A 281 16.93 -3.60 8.55
CA LEU A 281 17.89 -3.69 9.66
C LEU A 281 18.29 -2.31 10.19
N GLN A 282 18.45 -1.31 9.31
CA GLN A 282 18.79 0.05 9.74
C GLN A 282 17.67 0.73 10.54
N LEU A 283 16.41 0.37 10.29
CA LEU A 283 15.24 0.96 10.93
C LEU A 283 14.69 0.13 12.10
N ALA A 284 15.09 -1.13 12.24
CA ALA A 284 14.50 -2.09 13.18
C ALA A 284 14.47 -1.60 14.65
N ASP A 285 15.49 -0.87 15.08
CA ASP A 285 15.58 -0.34 16.46
C ASP A 285 14.76 0.95 16.68
N SER A 286 14.20 1.52 15.62
CA SER A 286 13.54 2.84 15.64
C SER A 286 12.07 2.80 15.24
N VAL A 287 11.55 1.64 14.82
CA VAL A 287 10.14 1.46 14.44
C VAL A 287 9.53 0.30 15.21
N GLY A 288 8.24 0.40 15.53
CA GLY A 288 7.44 -0.67 16.13
C GLY A 288 7.04 -1.76 15.13
N GLY A 289 7.11 -1.47 13.82
CA GLY A 289 6.97 -2.43 12.74
C GLY A 289 6.79 -1.78 11.36
N PHE A 290 6.56 -2.62 10.36
CA PHE A 290 6.47 -2.26 8.95
C PHE A 290 5.14 -2.70 8.36
N SER A 291 4.33 -1.76 7.87
CA SER A 291 3.12 -2.06 7.12
C SER A 291 3.49 -2.36 5.68
N LEU A 292 3.55 -3.65 5.33
CA LEU A 292 3.98 -4.13 4.02
C LEU A 292 2.81 -4.19 3.06
N MET A 293 2.84 -3.40 1.98
CA MET A 293 1.77 -3.34 0.99
C MET A 293 1.79 -4.52 0.01
N THR A 294 1.45 -5.72 0.49
CA THR A 294 1.32 -6.95 -0.32
C THR A 294 -0.05 -7.08 -1.01
N TYR A 295 -0.49 -6.02 -1.67
CA TYR A 295 -1.69 -5.98 -2.52
C TYR A 295 -1.46 -5.02 -3.70
N ASP A 296 -2.44 -4.89 -4.60
CA ASP A 296 -2.32 -4.16 -5.88
C ASP A 296 -1.26 -4.75 -6.82
N PHE A 297 -1.12 -6.08 -6.84
CA PHE A 297 -0.25 -6.77 -7.78
C PHE A 297 -0.66 -6.56 -9.25
N SER A 298 -1.96 -6.56 -9.51
CA SER A 298 -2.54 -6.32 -10.83
C SER A 298 -3.25 -4.98 -10.89
N GLY A 299 -3.28 -4.39 -12.08
CA GLY A 299 -3.91 -3.10 -12.32
C GLY A 299 -4.67 -3.07 -13.66
N PRO A 300 -5.33 -1.96 -13.99
CA PRO A 300 -6.22 -1.87 -15.17
C PRO A 300 -5.54 -2.19 -16.52
N GLN A 301 -4.23 -2.02 -16.61
CA GLN A 301 -3.45 -2.34 -17.82
C GLN A 301 -3.05 -3.82 -17.91
N ASN A 302 -3.06 -4.54 -16.78
CA ASN A 302 -2.80 -5.96 -16.70
C ASN A 302 -3.74 -6.61 -15.67
N PRO A 303 -5.02 -6.82 -16.03
CA PRO A 303 -6.04 -7.37 -15.13
C PRO A 303 -5.65 -8.71 -14.54
N GLY A 304 -5.89 -8.90 -13.24
CA GLY A 304 -5.49 -10.10 -12.53
C GLY A 304 -5.78 -10.06 -11.03
N PRO A 305 -5.29 -11.07 -10.30
CA PRO A 305 -5.42 -11.19 -8.84
C PRO A 305 -4.84 -9.99 -8.10
N SER A 306 -5.44 -9.67 -6.94
CA SER A 306 -5.05 -8.49 -6.17
C SER A 306 -3.75 -8.70 -5.39
N ALA A 307 -3.54 -9.89 -4.84
CA ALA A 307 -2.45 -10.20 -3.93
C ALA A 307 -2.00 -11.67 -4.01
N PRO A 308 -1.47 -12.18 -5.15
CA PRO A 308 -1.14 -13.59 -5.31
C PRO A 308 -0.31 -14.17 -4.16
N LEU A 309 -0.71 -15.33 -3.62
CA LEU A 309 -0.02 -15.93 -2.46
C LEU A 309 1.47 -16.19 -2.72
N LYS A 310 1.84 -16.62 -3.94
CA LYS A 310 3.26 -16.82 -4.31
C LYS A 310 4.07 -15.54 -4.31
N TRP A 311 3.45 -14.40 -4.65
CA TRP A 311 4.12 -13.11 -4.59
C TRP A 311 4.26 -12.60 -3.15
N ILE A 312 3.26 -12.87 -2.30
CA ILE A 312 3.37 -12.64 -0.85
C ILE A 312 4.55 -13.43 -0.27
N GLN A 313 4.63 -14.73 -0.57
CA GLN A 313 5.73 -15.59 -0.15
C GLN A 313 7.09 -15.07 -0.64
N TYR A 314 7.17 -14.70 -1.91
CA TYR A 314 8.37 -14.06 -2.47
C TYR A 314 8.76 -12.81 -1.68
N SER A 315 7.80 -11.92 -1.44
CA SER A 315 8.01 -10.65 -0.71
C SER A 315 8.59 -10.88 0.68
N LEU A 316 8.05 -11.84 1.43
CA LEU A 316 8.56 -12.20 2.76
C LEU A 316 9.98 -12.79 2.67
N THR A 317 10.23 -13.71 1.74
CA THR A 317 11.57 -14.32 1.56
C THR A 317 12.63 -13.34 1.07
N THR A 318 12.23 -12.26 0.38
CA THR A 318 13.15 -11.20 -0.05
C THR A 318 13.51 -10.27 1.10
N LEU A 319 12.56 -9.95 1.98
CA LEU A 319 12.77 -9.00 3.08
C LEU A 319 13.38 -9.65 4.33
N LEU A 320 13.06 -10.91 4.57
CA LEU A 320 13.40 -11.62 5.81
C LEU A 320 14.39 -12.76 5.53
N PRO A 321 15.25 -13.11 6.51
CA PRO A 321 16.07 -14.32 6.43
C PRO A 321 15.21 -15.57 6.19
N ALA A 322 15.85 -16.64 5.68
CA ALA A 322 15.17 -17.90 5.39
C ALA A 322 14.35 -18.43 6.58
N LYS A 323 13.15 -18.93 6.30
CA LYS A 323 12.20 -19.50 7.27
C LYS A 323 12.89 -20.57 8.13
N GLY A 324 12.76 -20.47 9.46
CA GLY A 324 13.37 -21.40 10.41
C GLY A 324 14.83 -21.11 10.79
N SER A 325 15.41 -20.01 10.30
CA SER A 325 16.71 -19.51 10.77
C SER A 325 16.58 -18.91 12.18
N ALA A 326 17.60 -19.09 13.02
CA ALA A 326 17.72 -18.41 14.32
C ALA A 326 17.68 -16.87 14.19
N SER A 327 17.89 -16.34 12.99
CA SER A 327 17.84 -14.92 12.63
C SER A 327 16.45 -14.40 12.23
N GLN A 328 15.36 -15.17 12.41
CA GLN A 328 13.97 -14.74 12.14
C GLN A 328 13.46 -13.67 13.14
N VAL A 329 14.38 -12.97 13.81
CA VAL A 329 14.12 -12.03 14.91
C VAL A 329 13.20 -10.89 14.49
N HIS A 330 13.20 -10.47 13.22
CA HIS A 330 12.40 -9.32 12.75
C HIS A 330 11.06 -9.66 12.10
N SER A 331 10.69 -10.94 11.95
CA SER A 331 9.43 -11.28 11.25
C SER A 331 8.20 -10.75 11.97
N HIS A 332 8.23 -10.68 13.30
CA HIS A 332 7.17 -10.09 14.13
C HIS A 332 6.98 -8.57 13.90
N MET A 333 7.96 -7.91 13.26
CA MET A 333 7.86 -6.50 12.90
C MET A 333 7.10 -6.30 11.59
N ILE A 334 6.92 -7.33 10.76
CA ILE A 334 6.19 -7.21 9.51
C ILE A 334 4.69 -7.33 9.77
N PHE A 335 3.93 -6.36 9.29
CA PHE A 335 2.49 -6.43 9.14
C PHE A 335 2.18 -6.72 7.67
N LEU A 336 1.77 -7.96 7.38
CA LEU A 336 1.45 -8.40 6.02
C LEU A 336 0.16 -7.73 5.53
N GLY A 337 0.25 -7.06 4.39
CA GLY A 337 -0.84 -6.31 3.77
C GLY A 337 -1.95 -7.20 3.23
N ILE A 338 -3.19 -6.91 3.65
CA ILE A 338 -4.41 -7.57 3.17
C ILE A 338 -5.38 -6.50 2.65
N ASN A 339 -5.86 -6.65 1.42
CA ASN A 339 -6.91 -5.82 0.87
C ASN A 339 -8.31 -6.32 1.27
N PHE A 340 -9.19 -5.42 1.71
CA PHE A 340 -10.62 -5.65 1.94
C PHE A 340 -11.51 -5.10 0.81
N TYR A 341 -10.91 -4.43 -0.18
CA TYR A 341 -11.53 -4.10 -1.47
C TYR A 341 -11.14 -5.14 -2.51
N GLY A 342 -11.81 -5.10 -3.66
CA GLY A 342 -11.43 -5.85 -4.87
C GLY A 342 -11.30 -4.93 -6.06
N ASN A 343 -11.17 -5.50 -7.25
CA ASN A 343 -11.12 -4.77 -8.51
C ASN A 343 -12.11 -5.37 -9.52
N ASP A 344 -12.74 -4.49 -10.30
CA ASP A 344 -13.53 -4.84 -11.48
C ASP A 344 -12.80 -4.29 -12.72
N PHE A 345 -12.22 -5.20 -13.50
CA PHE A 345 -11.43 -4.87 -14.67
C PHE A 345 -12.17 -5.13 -15.96
N LEU A 346 -12.03 -4.20 -16.90
CA LEU A 346 -12.48 -4.36 -18.27
C LEU A 346 -11.49 -5.23 -19.05
N LEU A 347 -11.98 -6.29 -19.71
CA LEU A 347 -11.14 -7.22 -20.47
C LEU A 347 -10.90 -6.80 -21.93
N SER A 348 -11.38 -5.63 -22.34
CA SER A 348 -11.09 -5.04 -23.65
C SER A 348 -9.68 -4.44 -23.70
N LYS A 349 -9.11 -4.27 -24.91
CA LYS A 349 -7.77 -3.65 -25.05
C LYS A 349 -7.80 -2.22 -24.54
N GLY A 350 -6.89 -1.89 -23.61
CA GLY A 350 -6.84 -0.60 -22.90
C GLY A 350 -7.92 -0.46 -21.81
N GLY A 351 -8.41 -1.59 -21.30
CA GLY A 351 -9.73 -1.74 -20.68
C GLY A 351 -10.06 -0.77 -19.56
N GLY A 352 -9.13 -0.37 -18.69
CA GLY A 352 -9.51 0.40 -17.52
C GLY A 352 -10.22 -0.49 -16.48
N GLY A 353 -11.13 0.09 -15.70
CA GLY A 353 -11.66 -0.55 -14.50
C GLY A 353 -10.97 -0.01 -13.25
N GLY A 354 -11.41 -0.47 -12.08
CA GLY A 354 -10.94 0.09 -10.83
C GLY A 354 -11.45 -0.66 -9.60
N SER A 355 -11.09 -0.11 -8.44
CA SER A 355 -11.40 -0.72 -7.16
C SER A 355 -12.89 -0.71 -6.87
N ILE A 356 -13.36 -1.81 -6.30
CA ILE A 356 -14.74 -2.02 -5.87
C ILE A 356 -14.79 -2.33 -4.38
N THR A 357 -15.80 -1.82 -3.70
CA THR A 357 -16.07 -2.11 -2.28
C THR A 357 -16.93 -3.36 -2.13
N GLY A 358 -17.13 -3.82 -0.90
CA GLY A 358 -18.05 -4.93 -0.60
C GLY A 358 -19.47 -4.64 -1.06
N ARG A 359 -19.93 -3.38 -1.04
CA ARG A 359 -21.24 -3.00 -1.57
C ARG A 359 -21.32 -3.24 -3.07
N ASP A 360 -20.30 -2.82 -3.80
CA ASP A 360 -20.23 -2.98 -5.25
C ASP A 360 -20.15 -4.48 -5.61
N PHE A 361 -19.32 -5.24 -4.88
CA PHE A 361 -19.22 -6.69 -5.04
C PHE A 361 -20.56 -7.41 -4.84
N ILE A 362 -21.28 -7.11 -3.75
CA ILE A 362 -22.62 -7.66 -3.50
C ILE A 362 -23.59 -7.30 -4.63
N HIS A 363 -23.58 -6.05 -5.10
CA HIS A 363 -24.41 -5.63 -6.23
C HIS A 363 -24.12 -6.44 -7.51
N LEU A 364 -22.84 -6.71 -7.81
CA LEU A 364 -22.45 -7.53 -8.95
C LEU A 364 -22.93 -8.98 -8.82
N LEU A 365 -22.85 -9.56 -7.61
CA LEU A 365 -23.36 -10.90 -7.33
C LEU A 365 -24.89 -10.99 -7.51
N GLU A 366 -25.64 -10.00 -7.04
CA GLU A 366 -27.10 -9.93 -7.20
C GLU A 366 -27.50 -9.79 -8.68
N LYS A 367 -26.84 -8.88 -9.41
CA LYS A 367 -27.18 -8.54 -10.79
C LYS A 367 -26.87 -9.66 -11.76
N TYR A 368 -25.67 -10.23 -11.68
CA TYR A 368 -25.19 -11.18 -12.70
C TYR A 368 -25.21 -12.64 -12.25
N LYS A 369 -25.37 -12.91 -10.95
CA LYS A 369 -25.36 -14.27 -10.38
C LYS A 369 -24.21 -15.13 -10.92
N PRO A 370 -22.96 -14.63 -10.91
CA PRO A 370 -21.85 -15.28 -11.58
C PRO A 370 -21.44 -16.56 -10.86
N SER A 371 -20.75 -17.46 -11.57
CA SER A 371 -20.02 -18.56 -10.96
C SER A 371 -18.65 -18.08 -10.52
N LEU A 372 -18.36 -18.15 -9.22
CA LEU A 372 -17.04 -17.87 -8.68
C LEU A 372 -16.09 -19.03 -9.01
N GLN A 373 -14.88 -18.71 -9.43
CA GLN A 373 -13.84 -19.66 -9.78
C GLN A 373 -12.65 -19.44 -8.86
N TRP A 374 -12.10 -20.52 -8.29
CA TRP A 374 -10.87 -20.49 -7.53
C TRP A 374 -9.68 -20.64 -8.47
N ASP A 375 -8.73 -19.70 -8.44
CA ASP A 375 -7.45 -19.83 -9.12
C ASP A 375 -6.37 -20.34 -8.15
N ASP A 376 -5.94 -21.59 -8.33
CA ASP A 376 -4.90 -22.21 -7.49
C ASP A 376 -3.54 -21.51 -7.60
N LYS A 377 -3.29 -20.73 -8.68
CA LYS A 377 -2.00 -20.03 -8.84
C LYS A 377 -1.89 -18.82 -7.93
N SER A 378 -2.96 -18.02 -7.83
CA SER A 378 -3.01 -16.84 -6.97
C SER A 378 -3.59 -17.10 -5.59
N SER A 379 -4.32 -18.21 -5.42
CA SER A 379 -5.15 -18.46 -4.24
C SER A 379 -6.18 -17.35 -4.01
N GLU A 380 -6.88 -16.97 -5.08
CA GLU A 380 -7.98 -16.02 -5.08
C GLU A 380 -9.17 -16.56 -5.85
N HIS A 381 -10.36 -16.11 -5.44
CA HIS A 381 -11.54 -16.25 -6.27
C HIS A 381 -11.62 -15.11 -7.27
N PHE A 382 -12.13 -15.42 -8.45
CA PHE A 382 -12.55 -14.43 -9.43
C PHE A 382 -13.84 -14.86 -10.10
N PHE A 383 -14.50 -13.92 -10.76
CA PHE A 383 -15.54 -14.26 -11.72
C PHE A 383 -15.50 -13.34 -12.93
N ILE A 384 -16.13 -13.80 -14.01
CA ILE A 384 -16.27 -13.03 -15.24
C ILE A 384 -17.76 -12.81 -15.48
N TYR A 385 -18.12 -11.59 -15.85
CA TYR A 385 -19.47 -11.26 -16.28
C TYR A 385 -19.43 -10.42 -17.56
N SER A 386 -20.60 -10.27 -18.19
CA SER A 386 -20.77 -9.39 -19.34
C SER A 386 -21.88 -8.38 -19.07
N ASP A 387 -21.61 -7.09 -19.29
CA ASP A 387 -22.62 -6.03 -19.29
C ASP A 387 -22.62 -5.35 -20.65
N LYS A 388 -23.78 -5.32 -21.31
CA LYS A 388 -23.96 -4.66 -22.61
C LYS A 388 -22.91 -5.06 -23.67
N GLY A 389 -22.49 -6.33 -23.68
CA GLY A 389 -21.50 -6.86 -24.61
C GLY A 389 -20.04 -6.64 -24.22
N VAL A 390 -19.77 -5.97 -23.09
CA VAL A 390 -18.43 -5.75 -22.54
C VAL A 390 -18.14 -6.79 -21.46
N ARG A 391 -16.97 -7.43 -21.53
CA ARG A 391 -16.54 -8.45 -20.55
C ARG A 391 -15.73 -7.82 -19.43
N HIS A 392 -16.03 -8.26 -18.22
CA HIS A 392 -15.39 -7.82 -17.00
C HIS A 392 -14.79 -9.02 -16.26
N ALA A 393 -13.70 -8.79 -15.52
CA ALA A 393 -13.14 -9.74 -14.56
C ALA A 393 -13.07 -9.08 -13.18
N VAL A 394 -13.67 -9.76 -12.21
CA VAL A 394 -13.75 -9.26 -10.83
C VAL A 394 -12.90 -10.14 -9.94
N PHE A 395 -12.01 -9.51 -9.18
CA PHE A 395 -11.20 -10.12 -8.13
C PHE A 395 -11.55 -9.42 -6.82
N TYR A 396 -12.20 -10.12 -5.90
CA TYR A 396 -12.57 -9.58 -4.59
C TYR A 396 -12.28 -10.64 -3.52
N PRO A 397 -11.77 -10.27 -2.33
CA PRO A 397 -11.45 -11.23 -1.29
C PRO A 397 -12.62 -12.15 -0.94
N THR A 398 -12.34 -13.39 -0.59
CA THR A 398 -13.30 -14.32 0.00
C THR A 398 -12.74 -14.84 1.32
N LEU A 399 -13.58 -15.51 2.11
CA LEU A 399 -13.15 -16.08 3.39
C LEU A 399 -11.94 -17.02 3.21
N LEU A 400 -11.93 -17.84 2.15
CA LEU A 400 -10.79 -18.71 1.87
C LEU A 400 -9.54 -17.90 1.46
N SER A 401 -9.67 -16.91 0.58
CA SER A 401 -8.50 -16.12 0.16
C SER A 401 -7.89 -15.33 1.33
N LEU A 402 -8.71 -14.88 2.28
CA LEU A 402 -8.24 -14.27 3.52
C LEU A 402 -7.55 -15.32 4.40
N SER A 403 -8.22 -16.44 4.70
CA SER A 403 -7.67 -17.48 5.60
C SER A 403 -6.29 -17.96 5.16
N VAL A 404 -6.07 -18.23 3.87
CA VAL A 404 -4.76 -18.72 3.40
C VAL A 404 -3.64 -17.68 3.55
N ARG A 405 -3.95 -16.38 3.54
CA ARG A 405 -2.97 -15.31 3.77
C ARG A 405 -2.72 -15.07 5.25
N LEU A 406 -3.76 -15.24 6.08
CA LEU A 406 -3.64 -15.24 7.54
C LEU A 406 -2.76 -16.40 8.01
N ASP A 407 -2.97 -17.59 7.45
CA ASP A 407 -2.13 -18.78 7.73
C ASP A 407 -0.67 -18.50 7.34
N GLU A 408 -0.43 -17.93 6.14
CA GLU A 408 0.94 -17.56 5.71
C GLU A 408 1.57 -16.51 6.65
N ALA A 409 0.83 -15.47 7.05
CA ALA A 409 1.33 -14.47 7.99
C ALA A 409 1.71 -15.11 9.34
N GLN A 410 0.85 -15.99 9.87
CA GLN A 410 1.09 -16.70 11.11
C GLN A 410 2.32 -17.62 11.02
N ASP A 411 2.47 -18.33 9.90
CA ASP A 411 3.59 -19.21 9.59
C ASP A 411 4.94 -18.48 9.59
N TRP A 412 4.94 -17.19 9.25
CA TRP A 412 6.12 -16.33 9.32
C TRP A 412 6.28 -15.63 10.67
N GLY A 413 5.29 -15.70 11.56
CA GLY A 413 5.26 -14.92 12.79
C GLY A 413 4.95 -13.44 12.56
N ALA A 414 4.47 -13.07 11.38
CA ALA A 414 4.10 -11.70 11.01
C ALA A 414 2.73 -11.31 11.59
N GLY A 415 2.50 -10.01 11.74
CA GLY A 415 1.17 -9.43 11.94
C GLY A 415 0.45 -9.19 10.61
N LEU A 416 -0.69 -8.49 10.66
CA LEU A 416 -1.47 -8.09 9.48
C LEU A 416 -1.65 -6.58 9.42
N SER A 417 -1.66 -6.00 8.23
CA SER A 417 -2.17 -4.64 7.99
C SER A 417 -3.29 -4.67 6.97
N ILE A 418 -4.49 -4.20 7.33
CA ILE A 418 -5.71 -4.32 6.52
C ILE A 418 -6.05 -2.98 5.87
N TRP A 419 -6.08 -2.94 4.54
CA TRP A 419 -6.56 -1.79 3.75
C TRP A 419 -7.88 -2.11 3.02
N GLU A 420 -8.98 -1.46 3.33
CA GLU A 420 -9.29 -0.86 4.63
C GLU A 420 -10.62 -1.40 5.17
N ILE A 421 -10.84 -1.28 6.48
CA ILE A 421 -11.87 -2.08 7.15
C ILE A 421 -13.32 -1.61 6.89
N GLY A 422 -13.51 -0.50 6.18
CA GLY A 422 -14.79 -0.05 5.64
C GLY A 422 -15.18 -0.68 4.27
N GLN A 423 -14.26 -1.34 3.58
CA GLN A 423 -14.45 -1.89 2.23
C GLN A 423 -14.85 -3.37 2.20
N GLY A 424 -14.64 -4.09 3.30
CA GLY A 424 -14.86 -5.54 3.39
C GLY A 424 -16.33 -5.94 3.57
N LEU A 425 -16.56 -7.25 3.55
CA LEU A 425 -17.80 -7.89 4.00
C LEU A 425 -17.73 -8.14 5.52
N ASP A 426 -18.86 -8.06 6.22
CA ASP A 426 -18.87 -8.07 7.69
C ASP A 426 -18.29 -9.35 8.30
N TYR A 427 -18.60 -10.49 7.68
CA TYR A 427 -18.08 -11.79 8.11
C TYR A 427 -16.56 -11.97 7.94
N PHE A 428 -15.84 -11.04 7.31
CA PHE A 428 -14.38 -11.10 7.23
C PHE A 428 -13.73 -10.91 8.60
N PHE A 429 -14.38 -10.21 9.52
CA PHE A 429 -13.88 -10.06 10.88
C PHE A 429 -13.95 -11.36 11.68
N ASP A 430 -14.73 -12.36 11.23
CA ASP A 430 -14.75 -13.68 11.88
C ASP A 430 -13.48 -14.51 11.59
N VAL A 431 -12.69 -14.17 10.55
CA VAL A 431 -11.40 -14.85 10.30
C VAL A 431 -10.24 -14.23 11.08
N LEU A 432 -10.39 -12.99 11.57
CA LEU A 432 -9.45 -12.33 12.49
C LEU A 432 -9.63 -12.88 13.90
#